data_AF-A0A382TWS2-F1
#
_entry.id   AF-A0A382TWS2-F1
#
_cell.length_a   1.000
_cell.length_b   1.000
_cell.length_c   1.000
_cell.angle_alpha   90.00
_cell.angle_beta   90.00
_cell.angle_gamma   90.00
#
_symmetry.space_group_name_H-M   'P 1'
#
loop_
_entity.id
_entity.type
_entity.pdbx_description
1 polymer ?
#
loop_
_entity_poly.entity_id
_entity_poly.type
_entity_poly.pdbx_seq_one_letter_code
_entity_poly.pdbx_strand_id
1 'polypeptide(L)'
;MVEPNERTRGDGLRQDLTDLLGIPSERCDLAPEARGTIEREGIVIEKWIWTSEPGSRVPSVLYRPRASSQKMPAVVITCGHGGSKSQWQFVYVGQLYARLGIACLVLDPVGEEERHISGGMGTRAHDPEPVHDAADQAGRLIMGKLVFDTMRGIDFLQSRSDIDADRIGV
;
A
#
# COMPACT_ATOMS: atom_id res chain seq x y z
N MET A 1 7.17 -29.08 -32.16
CA MET A 1 6.45 -28.03 -31.42
C MET A 1 7.10 -27.97 -30.05
N VAL A 2 7.80 -26.87 -29.75
CA VAL A 2 8.49 -26.69 -28.47
C VAL A 2 7.44 -26.16 -27.50
N GLU A 3 7.18 -26.86 -26.40
CA GLU A 3 6.30 -26.34 -25.36
C GLU A 3 6.87 -25.04 -24.78
N PRO A 4 6.05 -24.01 -24.49
CA PRO A 4 6.56 -22.81 -23.85
C PRO A 4 7.13 -23.19 -22.49
N ASN A 5 8.41 -22.85 -22.27
CA ASN A 5 9.08 -22.95 -20.98
C ASN A 5 8.22 -22.27 -19.90
N GLU A 6 8.08 -22.85 -18.71
CA GLU A 6 7.19 -22.35 -17.64
C GLU A 6 7.43 -20.87 -17.28
N ARG A 7 8.68 -20.39 -17.42
CA ARG A 7 9.03 -18.96 -17.28
C ARG A 7 8.33 -18.07 -18.30
N THR A 8 8.25 -18.51 -19.56
CA THR A 8 7.61 -17.75 -20.65
C THR A 8 6.10 -17.67 -20.47
N ARG A 9 5.50 -18.70 -19.85
CA ARG A 9 4.07 -18.69 -19.48
C ARG A 9 3.78 -17.75 -18.31
N GLY A 10 4.68 -17.68 -17.32
CA GLY A 10 4.57 -16.78 -16.17
C GLY A 10 4.70 -15.30 -16.55
N ASP A 11 5.64 -14.97 -17.43
CA ASP A 11 5.86 -13.59 -17.87
C ASP A 11 4.71 -13.08 -18.76
N GLY A 12 4.20 -13.92 -19.67
CA GLY A 12 3.01 -13.60 -20.46
C GLY A 12 1.77 -13.34 -19.61
N LEU A 13 1.51 -14.23 -18.64
CA LEU A 13 0.37 -14.06 -17.72
C LEU A 13 0.50 -12.79 -16.87
N ARG A 14 1.72 -12.44 -16.42
CA ARG A 14 1.93 -11.21 -15.66
C ARG A 14 1.59 -9.99 -16.51
N GLN A 15 2.05 -9.94 -17.75
CA GLN A 15 1.76 -8.84 -18.66
C GLN A 15 0.25 -8.74 -18.92
N ASP A 16 -0.41 -9.86 -19.22
CA ASP A 16 -1.86 -9.90 -19.44
C ASP A 16 -2.62 -9.35 -18.22
N LEU A 17 -2.21 -9.72 -17.00
CA LEU A 17 -2.82 -9.21 -15.77
C LEU A 17 -2.56 -7.72 -15.56
N THR A 18 -1.34 -7.24 -15.83
CA THR A 18 -0.99 -5.81 -15.76
C THR A 18 -1.83 -4.99 -16.73
N ASP A 19 -2.02 -5.48 -17.96
CA ASP A 19 -2.83 -4.82 -18.99
C ASP A 19 -4.32 -4.82 -18.63
N LEU A 20 -4.86 -5.97 -18.19
CA LEU A 20 -6.26 -6.09 -17.76
C LEU A 20 -6.59 -5.20 -16.56
N LEU A 21 -5.65 -5.08 -15.62
CA LEU A 21 -5.80 -4.20 -14.46
C LEU A 21 -5.51 -2.73 -14.80
N GLY A 22 -5.02 -2.40 -15.99
CA GLY A 22 -4.64 -1.04 -16.37
C GLY A 22 -3.56 -0.45 -15.45
N ILE A 23 -2.56 -1.26 -15.10
CA ILE A 23 -1.43 -0.84 -14.27
C ILE A 23 -0.48 0.03 -15.12
N PRO A 24 -0.16 1.27 -14.69
CA PRO A 24 0.77 2.12 -15.42
C PRO A 24 2.18 1.51 -15.52
N SER A 25 2.81 1.65 -16.69
CA SER A 25 4.20 1.23 -16.91
C SER A 25 5.22 2.17 -16.25
N GLU A 26 4.87 3.45 -16.12
CA GLU A 26 5.71 4.48 -15.53
C GLU A 26 5.28 4.78 -14.09
N ARG A 27 6.28 5.02 -13.24
CA ARG A 27 6.09 5.42 -11.84
C ARG A 27 6.53 6.87 -11.67
N CYS A 28 5.77 7.64 -10.90
CA CYS A 28 6.18 9.00 -10.52
C CYS A 28 7.11 8.98 -9.31
N ASP A 29 7.66 10.15 -8.95
CA ASP A 29 8.32 10.31 -7.64
C ASP A 29 7.30 10.08 -6.51
N LEU A 30 7.74 9.38 -5.45
CA LEU A 30 6.92 9.13 -4.27
C LEU A 30 6.70 10.40 -3.46
N ALA A 31 7.64 11.35 -3.47
CA ALA A 31 7.59 12.58 -2.66
C ALA A 31 7.07 12.33 -1.21
N PRO A 32 7.75 11.46 -0.43
CA PRO A 32 7.25 11.07 0.89
C PRO A 32 7.32 12.22 1.89
N GLU A 33 6.21 12.48 2.59
CA GLU A 33 6.08 13.51 3.60
C GLU A 33 5.75 12.90 4.96
N ALA A 34 6.63 13.13 5.94
CA ALA A 34 6.38 12.76 7.32
C ALA A 34 5.33 13.69 7.94
N ARG A 35 4.31 13.11 8.59
CA ARG A 35 3.18 13.85 9.19
C ARG A 35 3.09 13.71 10.70
N GLY A 36 4.06 13.04 11.31
CA GLY A 36 4.20 12.92 12.76
C GLY A 36 4.50 11.48 13.20
N THR A 37 4.92 11.38 14.45
CA THR A 37 5.39 10.12 15.03
C THR A 37 4.90 9.98 16.46
N ILE A 38 4.55 8.75 16.84
CA ILE A 38 4.19 8.38 18.21
C ILE A 38 5.07 7.20 18.62
N GLU A 39 5.70 7.28 19.78
CA GLU A 39 6.39 6.15 20.39
C GLU A 39 5.52 5.56 21.51
N ARG A 40 5.36 4.23 21.52
CA ARG A 40 4.65 3.54 22.60
C ARG A 40 5.17 2.12 22.75
N GLU A 41 5.43 1.67 23.97
CA GLU A 41 5.69 0.25 24.28
C GLU A 41 6.71 -0.44 23.36
N GLY A 42 7.82 0.24 23.05
CA GLY A 42 8.90 -0.34 22.23
C GLY A 42 8.68 -0.32 20.72
N ILE A 43 7.56 0.26 20.25
CA ILE A 43 7.29 0.49 18.82
C ILE A 43 7.18 1.98 18.51
N VAL A 44 7.35 2.29 17.22
CA VAL A 44 7.18 3.63 16.64
C VAL A 44 6.07 3.55 15.60
N ILE A 45 5.15 4.51 15.67
CA ILE A 45 4.02 4.67 14.76
C ILE A 45 4.25 5.97 14.00
N GLU A 46 4.55 5.87 12.72
CA GLU A 46 4.83 7.01 11.84
C GLU A 46 3.65 7.25 10.91
N LYS A 47 3.26 8.51 10.73
CA LYS A 47 2.24 8.93 9.76
C LYS A 47 2.93 9.46 8.53
N TRP A 48 2.55 8.94 7.37
CA TRP A 48 3.15 9.30 6.09
C TRP A 48 2.08 9.67 5.07
N ILE A 49 2.43 10.58 4.18
CA ILE A 49 1.70 10.78 2.92
C ILE A 49 2.72 10.73 1.80
N TRP A 50 2.45 9.96 0.76
CA TRP A 50 3.28 9.85 -0.44
C TRP A 50 2.41 9.82 -1.70
N THR A 51 3.02 9.85 -2.86
CA THR A 51 2.34 9.96 -4.16
C THR A 51 2.42 8.64 -4.91
N SER A 52 1.26 8.03 -5.14
CA SER A 52 1.16 6.79 -5.93
C SER A 52 1.33 7.06 -7.42
N GLU A 53 0.60 8.07 -7.91
CA GLU A 53 0.58 8.60 -9.27
C GLU A 53 0.16 10.08 -9.24
N PRO A 54 0.32 10.84 -10.34
CA PRO A 54 -0.07 12.25 -10.39
C PRO A 54 -1.50 12.49 -9.88
N GLY A 55 -1.64 13.39 -8.91
CA GLY A 55 -2.93 13.73 -8.31
C GLY A 55 -3.46 12.72 -7.28
N SER A 56 -2.79 11.58 -7.04
CA SER A 56 -3.23 10.57 -6.07
C SER A 56 -2.23 10.39 -4.93
N ARG A 57 -2.48 11.12 -3.84
CA ARG A 57 -1.73 10.99 -2.60
C ARG A 57 -2.31 9.86 -1.75
N VAL A 58 -1.42 9.12 -1.09
CA VAL A 58 -1.73 7.95 -0.26
C VAL A 58 -1.29 8.22 1.18
N PRO A 59 -2.24 8.55 2.06
CA PRO A 59 -2.00 8.57 3.50
C PRO A 59 -1.81 7.14 4.02
N SER A 60 -0.86 6.97 4.93
CA SER A 60 -0.50 5.67 5.48
C SER A 60 0.07 5.79 6.89
N VAL A 61 0.06 4.68 7.61
CA VAL A 61 0.70 4.53 8.92
C VAL A 61 1.71 3.39 8.83
N LEU A 62 2.95 3.69 9.22
CA LEU A 62 4.02 2.71 9.35
C LEU A 62 4.24 2.39 10.83
N TYR A 63 3.99 1.14 11.21
CA TYR A 63 4.34 0.60 12.52
C TYR A 63 5.68 -0.11 12.42
N ARG A 64 6.63 0.19 13.31
CA ARG A 64 7.93 -0.50 13.31
C ARG A 64 8.50 -0.62 14.72
N PRO A 65 9.42 -1.57 14.96
CA PRO A 65 10.27 -1.57 16.15
C PRO A 65 10.93 -0.20 16.39
N ARG A 66 11.05 0.22 17.65
CA ARG A 66 11.77 1.45 18.01
C ARG A 66 13.25 1.36 17.71
N ALA A 67 13.85 0.22 18.08
CA ALA A 67 15.25 -0.06 17.85
C ALA A 67 15.36 -1.36 17.05
N SER A 68 16.24 -1.35 16.05
CA SER A 68 16.66 -2.54 15.33
C SER A 68 18.14 -2.39 15.03
N SER A 69 18.92 -3.45 15.27
CA SER A 69 20.35 -3.50 14.92
C SER A 69 20.57 -3.81 13.44
N GLN A 70 19.53 -4.22 12.73
CA GLN A 70 19.56 -4.59 11.32
C GLN A 70 18.39 -3.95 10.56
N LYS A 71 18.46 -3.93 9.23
CA LYS A 71 17.30 -3.59 8.39
C LYS A 71 16.15 -4.56 8.68
N MET A 72 14.96 -4.01 8.85
CA MET A 72 13.79 -4.78 9.28
C MET A 72 13.07 -5.38 8.06
N PRO A 73 12.59 -6.63 8.13
CA PRO A 73 11.59 -7.10 7.17
C PRO A 73 10.33 -6.24 7.28
N ALA A 74 9.54 -6.18 6.20
CA ALA A 74 8.32 -5.39 6.18
C ALA A 74 7.14 -6.10 5.51
N VAL A 75 5.93 -5.62 5.80
CA VAL A 75 4.70 -6.05 5.14
C VAL A 75 3.85 -4.83 4.76
N VAL A 76 3.26 -4.85 3.57
CA VAL A 76 2.19 -3.91 3.17
C VAL A 76 0.85 -4.57 3.43
N ILE A 77 0.05 -4.02 4.33
CA ILE A 77 -1.27 -4.55 4.63
C ILE A 77 -2.30 -3.91 3.70
N THR A 78 -3.02 -4.77 2.97
CA THR A 78 -4.18 -4.37 2.17
C THR A 78 -5.46 -4.43 3.01
N CYS A 79 -6.20 -3.33 3.04
CA CYS A 79 -7.46 -3.25 3.74
C CYS A 79 -8.62 -3.66 2.82
N GLY A 80 -9.42 -4.67 3.21
CA GLY A 80 -10.65 -5.05 2.49
C GLY A 80 -11.89 -4.27 2.98
N HIS A 81 -13.09 -4.77 2.64
CA HIS A 81 -14.42 -4.21 2.98
C HIS A 81 -14.70 -3.90 4.48
N GLY A 82 -13.77 -4.19 5.38
CA GLY A 82 -13.86 -3.91 6.82
C GLY A 82 -13.41 -2.50 7.23
N GLY A 83 -13.07 -1.63 6.29
CA GLY A 83 -12.59 -0.25 6.49
C GLY A 83 -11.07 -0.12 6.30
N SER A 84 -10.47 0.98 6.76
CA SER A 84 -9.07 1.34 6.45
C SER A 84 -8.13 1.31 7.66
N LYS A 85 -6.92 1.89 7.54
CA LYS A 85 -5.85 1.97 8.56
C LYS A 85 -6.26 2.42 9.97
N SER A 86 -7.42 3.09 10.09
CA SER A 86 -7.99 3.53 11.37
C SER A 86 -8.69 2.40 12.15
N GLN A 87 -9.08 1.31 11.49
CA GLN A 87 -9.89 0.25 12.10
C GLN A 87 -9.06 -0.59 13.06
N TRP A 88 -9.73 -1.06 14.13
CA TRP A 88 -9.06 -1.72 15.25
C TRP A 88 -8.21 -2.92 14.84
N GLN A 89 -8.66 -3.71 13.85
CA GLN A 89 -7.93 -4.89 13.40
C GLN A 89 -6.59 -4.53 12.74
N PHE A 90 -6.54 -3.44 11.96
CA PHE A 90 -5.32 -3.01 11.28
C PHE A 90 -4.37 -2.29 12.24
N VAL A 91 -4.92 -1.52 13.19
CA VAL A 91 -4.14 -0.97 14.30
C VAL A 91 -3.53 -2.10 15.14
N TYR A 92 -4.29 -3.15 15.44
CA TYR A 92 -3.81 -4.30 16.19
C TYR A 92 -2.71 -5.05 15.44
N VAL A 93 -2.95 -5.40 14.17
CA VAL A 93 -1.96 -6.10 13.32
C VAL A 93 -0.68 -5.28 13.14
N GLY A 94 -0.80 -3.97 12.93
CA GLY A 94 0.35 -3.07 12.81
C GLY A 94 1.22 -3.09 14.06
N GLN A 95 0.61 -2.96 15.24
CA GLN A 95 1.34 -3.02 16.49
C GLN A 95 1.88 -4.43 16.80
N LEU A 96 1.17 -5.50 16.43
CA LEU A 96 1.60 -6.88 16.63
C LEU A 96 2.86 -7.18 15.82
N TYR A 97 2.84 -6.94 14.51
CA TYR A 97 4.01 -7.16 13.65
C TYR A 97 5.21 -6.31 14.08
N ALA A 98 4.98 -5.04 14.44
CA ALA A 98 6.05 -4.19 14.94
C ALA A 98 6.69 -4.74 16.22
N ARG A 99 5.91 -5.31 17.15
CA ARG A 99 6.47 -5.98 18.34
C ARG A 99 7.19 -7.29 18.02
N LEU A 100 6.84 -7.94 16.91
CA LEU A 100 7.52 -9.13 16.40
C LEU A 100 8.77 -8.82 15.55
N GLY A 101 9.14 -7.54 15.39
CA GLY A 101 10.33 -7.16 14.63
C GLY A 101 10.08 -6.87 13.14
N ILE A 102 8.82 -6.82 12.70
CA ILE A 102 8.43 -6.64 11.30
C ILE A 102 7.78 -5.27 11.14
N ALA A 103 8.29 -4.45 10.23
CA ALA A 103 7.66 -3.18 9.89
C ALA A 103 6.33 -3.43 9.14
N CYS A 104 5.30 -2.67 9.43
CA CYS A 104 3.96 -2.89 8.89
C CYS A 104 3.40 -1.58 8.38
N LEU A 105 3.26 -1.47 7.06
CA LEU A 105 2.66 -0.32 6.39
C LEU A 105 1.19 -0.60 6.14
N VAL A 106 0.31 0.26 6.68
CA VAL A 106 -1.12 0.23 6.38
C VAL A 106 -1.49 1.52 5.66
N LEU A 107 -2.04 1.41 4.46
CA LEU A 107 -2.41 2.54 3.60
C LEU A 107 -3.91 2.68 3.48
N ASP A 108 -4.39 3.89 3.18
CA ASP A 108 -5.80 4.08 2.84
C ASP A 108 -6.10 3.57 1.43
N PRO A 109 -7.06 2.64 1.28
CA PRO A 109 -7.65 2.37 -0.02
C PRO A 109 -8.23 3.65 -0.62
N VAL A 110 -8.24 3.74 -1.95
CA VAL A 110 -8.92 4.85 -2.62
C VAL A 110 -10.41 4.84 -2.24
N GLY A 111 -10.98 6.00 -1.93
CA GLY A 111 -12.35 6.11 -1.43
C GLY A 111 -12.51 5.95 0.08
N GLU A 112 -11.48 5.54 0.83
CA GLU A 112 -11.54 5.42 2.28
C GLU A 112 -10.86 6.60 3.01
N GLU A 113 -11.36 6.92 4.21
CA GLU A 113 -10.73 7.83 5.16
C GLU A 113 -10.29 9.18 4.52
N GLU A 114 -9.01 9.52 4.62
CA GLU A 114 -8.41 10.71 4.05
C GLU A 114 -8.44 10.75 2.51
N ARG A 115 -8.81 9.64 1.86
CA ARG A 115 -9.01 9.53 0.40
C ARG A 115 -10.49 9.41 0.02
N HIS A 116 -11.40 9.50 0.98
CA HIS A 116 -12.83 9.65 0.71
C HIS A 116 -13.11 11.04 0.10
N ILE A 117 -14.10 11.13 -0.81
CA ILE A 117 -14.44 12.37 -1.54
C ILE A 117 -14.80 13.56 -0.64
N SER A 118 -15.27 13.30 0.57
CA SER A 118 -15.58 14.32 1.59
C SER A 118 -14.61 14.32 2.77
N GLY A 119 -13.53 13.52 2.73
CA GLY A 119 -12.56 13.39 3.82
C GLY A 119 -13.13 12.78 5.10
N GLY A 120 -14.15 11.93 4.99
CA GLY A 120 -14.79 11.27 6.12
C GLY A 120 -13.98 10.08 6.62
N MET A 121 -13.87 9.91 7.94
CA MET A 121 -13.22 8.74 8.54
C MET A 121 -14.19 7.57 8.75
N GLY A 122 -13.69 6.34 8.60
CA GLY A 122 -14.46 5.11 8.80
C GLY A 122 -15.66 4.94 7.87
N THR A 123 -15.60 5.54 6.67
CA THR A 123 -16.71 5.62 5.72
C THR A 123 -17.07 4.27 5.10
N ARG A 124 -16.11 3.34 4.99
CA ARG A 124 -16.30 2.03 4.34
C ARG A 124 -16.81 2.22 2.90
N ALA A 125 -16.23 3.19 2.22
CA ALA A 125 -16.72 3.78 0.99
C ALA A 125 -15.70 3.70 -0.15
N HIS A 126 -14.94 2.60 -0.27
CA HIS A 126 -14.23 2.29 -1.53
C HIS A 126 -15.10 1.63 -2.60
N ASP A 127 -16.30 1.15 -2.25
CA ASP A 127 -17.28 0.59 -3.20
C ASP A 127 -18.26 1.56 -3.92
N PRO A 128 -18.38 2.86 -3.58
CA PRO A 128 -19.41 3.69 -4.17
C PRO A 128 -19.06 4.01 -5.63
N GLU A 129 -20.10 4.10 -6.45
CA GLU A 129 -20.05 4.38 -7.89
C GLU A 129 -19.03 5.47 -8.28
N PRO A 130 -18.92 6.63 -7.59
CA PRO A 130 -17.96 7.66 -7.98
C PRO A 130 -16.48 7.24 -7.91
N VAL A 131 -16.13 6.32 -7.01
CA VAL A 131 -14.75 5.82 -6.88
C VAL A 131 -14.42 4.85 -8.02
N HIS A 132 -15.38 4.02 -8.39
CA HIS A 132 -15.28 3.13 -9.56
C HIS A 132 -15.22 3.94 -10.86
N ASP A 133 -16.13 4.90 -11.04
CA ASP A 133 -16.17 5.78 -12.22
C ASP A 133 -14.85 6.52 -12.42
N ALA A 134 -14.23 7.01 -11.33
CA ALA A 134 -12.94 7.68 -11.41
C ALA A 134 -11.81 6.75 -11.90
N ALA A 135 -11.84 5.47 -11.52
CA ALA A 135 -10.89 4.49 -12.04
C ALA A 135 -11.17 4.18 -13.51
N ASP A 136 -12.44 3.96 -13.87
CA ASP A 136 -12.86 3.64 -15.24
C ASP A 136 -12.55 4.80 -16.21
N GLN A 137 -12.76 6.06 -15.78
CA GLN A 137 -12.37 7.26 -16.53
C GLN A 137 -10.85 7.39 -16.71
N ALA A 138 -10.07 6.82 -15.79
CA ALA A 138 -8.62 6.69 -15.92
C ALA A 138 -8.20 5.47 -16.78
N GLY A 139 -9.16 4.76 -17.39
CA GLY A 139 -8.92 3.63 -18.29
C GLY A 139 -8.50 2.35 -17.57
N ARG A 140 -8.89 2.16 -16.30
CA ARG A 140 -8.52 0.98 -15.52
C ARG A 140 -9.62 0.55 -14.54
N LEU A 141 -9.57 -0.71 -14.13
CA LEU A 141 -10.44 -1.21 -13.06
C LEU A 141 -10.04 -0.59 -11.71
N ILE A 142 -11.01 -0.42 -10.81
CA ILE A 142 -10.74 -0.06 -9.41
C ILE A 142 -9.74 -1.00 -8.74
N MET A 143 -9.80 -2.30 -9.08
CA MET A 143 -8.88 -3.30 -8.56
C MET A 143 -7.45 -3.01 -9.03
N GLY A 144 -7.29 -2.51 -10.25
CA GLY A 144 -6.00 -2.05 -10.76
C GLY A 144 -5.44 -0.88 -9.97
N LYS A 145 -6.27 0.09 -9.60
CA LYS A 145 -5.86 1.17 -8.69
C LYS A 145 -5.42 0.63 -7.33
N LEU A 146 -6.21 -0.24 -6.71
CA LEU A 146 -5.87 -0.82 -5.40
C LEU A 146 -4.53 -1.59 -5.46
N VAL A 147 -4.35 -2.44 -6.47
CA VAL A 147 -3.10 -3.18 -6.70
C VAL A 147 -1.93 -2.21 -6.94
N PHE A 148 -2.13 -1.17 -7.75
CA PHE A 148 -1.08 -0.20 -8.01
C PHE A 148 -0.67 0.57 -6.75
N ASP A 149 -1.62 0.99 -5.92
CA ASP A 149 -1.32 1.64 -4.64
C ASP A 149 -0.53 0.70 -3.70
N THR A 150 -0.86 -0.59 -3.66
CA THR A 150 -0.08 -1.59 -2.92
C THR A 150 1.34 -1.72 -3.48
N MET A 151 1.51 -1.78 -4.81
CA MET A 151 2.84 -1.80 -5.45
C MET A 151 3.65 -0.56 -5.10
N ARG A 152 3.02 0.63 -5.10
CA ARG A 152 3.67 1.88 -4.71
C ARG A 152 3.98 1.94 -3.21
N GLY A 153 3.21 1.25 -2.37
CA GLY A 153 3.53 1.02 -0.96
C GLY A 153 4.80 0.20 -0.76
N ILE A 154 5.05 -0.81 -1.61
CA ILE A 154 6.32 -1.54 -1.66
C ILE A 154 7.46 -0.58 -2.02
N ASP A 155 7.28 0.24 -3.06
CA ASP A 155 8.30 1.21 -3.47
C ASP A 155 8.64 2.21 -2.33
N PHE A 156 7.62 2.66 -1.57
CA PHE A 156 7.83 3.49 -0.38
C PHE A 156 8.68 2.77 0.67
N LEU A 157 8.37 1.51 0.99
CA LEU A 157 9.18 0.71 1.91
C LEU A 157 10.61 0.51 1.39
N GLN A 158 10.80 0.29 0.10
CA GLN A 158 12.13 0.13 -0.50
C GLN A 158 12.97 1.41 -0.47
N SER A 159 12.33 2.59 -0.47
CA SER A 159 13.04 3.87 -0.32
C SER A 159 13.62 4.10 1.08
N ARG A 160 13.23 3.27 2.06
CA ARG A 160 13.64 3.43 3.45
C ARG A 160 14.95 2.73 3.76
N SER A 161 15.85 3.44 4.42
CA SER A 161 17.17 2.91 4.79
C SER A 161 17.14 1.88 5.92
N ASP A 162 16.08 1.89 6.74
CA ASP A 162 15.85 0.98 7.86
C ASP A 162 15.03 -0.27 7.49
N ILE A 163 14.60 -0.40 6.23
CA ILE A 163 13.86 -1.55 5.70
C ILE A 163 14.77 -2.41 4.82
N ASP A 164 14.60 -3.72 4.93
CA ASP A 164 15.25 -4.71 4.09
C ASP A 164 14.42 -4.95 2.81
N ALA A 165 14.90 -4.43 1.68
CA ALA A 165 14.18 -4.44 0.42
C ALA A 165 13.95 -5.85 -0.15
N ASP A 166 14.75 -6.84 0.27
CA ASP A 166 14.62 -8.24 -0.16
C ASP A 166 13.64 -9.03 0.72
N ARG A 167 13.11 -8.42 1.78
CA ARG A 167 12.17 -9.04 2.74
C ARG A 167 10.92 -8.18 2.93
N ILE A 168 10.24 -7.91 1.83
CA ILE A 168 8.93 -7.23 1.82
C ILE A 168 7.84 -8.22 1.41
N GLY A 169 6.86 -8.41 2.30
CA GLY A 169 5.62 -9.13 2.02
C GLY A 169 4.44 -8.20 1.72
N VAL A 170 3.35 -8.81 1.25
CA VAL A 170 2.02 -8.20 1.12
C VAL A 170 1.02 -9.16 1.76
#